data_AF-A0A3N4JS74-F1
#
_entry.id   AF-A0A3N4JS74-F1
#
_cell.length_a   1.000
_cell.length_b   1.000
_cell.length_c   1.000
_cell.angle_alpha   90.00
_cell.angle_beta   90.00
_cell.angle_gamma   90.00
#
_symmetry.space_group_name_H-M   'P 1'
#
loop_
_entity.id
_entity.type
_entity.pdbx_description
1 polymer ?
#
loop_
_entity_poly.entity_id
_entity_poly.type
_entity_poly.pdbx_seq_one_letter_code
_entity_poly.pdbx_strand_id
1 'polypeptide(L)'
;FEYPEDRLLRLKGTISDEDMHHPPAMDQNGEPCLMVVKHGNTTGLTVGHANDIRSCVHNYHEDGTTDFSMEWAILPFDNKSGAFSTPGDSSAVVADGSGRIGGIITG
;
A
#
# COMPACT_ATOMS: atom_id res chain seq x y z
N PHE A 1 -11.88 -10.61 5.57
CA PHE A 1 -11.43 -9.58 6.53
C PHE A 1 -12.23 -9.73 7.80
N GLU A 2 -11.56 -9.89 8.94
CA GLU A 2 -12.20 -9.97 10.25
C GLU A 2 -12.01 -8.61 10.93
N TYR A 3 -13.13 -7.94 11.24
CA TYR A 3 -13.09 -6.61 11.83
C TYR A 3 -12.77 -6.70 13.32
N PRO A 4 -11.71 -6.03 13.83
CA PRO A 4 -11.28 -6.17 15.21
C PRO A 4 -12.28 -5.56 16.20
N GLU A 5 -12.54 -6.23 17.32
CA GLU A 5 -13.48 -5.76 18.36
C GLU A 5 -13.06 -4.41 18.96
N ASP A 6 -11.76 -4.19 19.17
CA ASP A 6 -11.20 -2.94 19.69
C ASP A 6 -11.15 -1.82 18.64
N ARG A 7 -11.56 -2.12 17.39
CA ARG A 7 -11.54 -1.21 16.23
C ARG A 7 -10.14 -0.71 15.87
N LEU A 8 -9.09 -1.39 16.35
CA LEU A 8 -7.71 -1.04 16.08
C LEU A 8 -7.07 -2.08 15.16
N LEU A 9 -6.71 -1.66 13.95
CA LEU A 9 -5.89 -2.49 13.06
C LEU A 9 -4.44 -2.48 13.57
N ARG A 10 -4.03 -3.60 14.17
CA ARG A 10 -2.66 -3.75 14.68
C ARG A 10 -1.70 -4.05 13.55
N LEU A 11 -0.72 -3.16 13.36
CA LEU A 11 0.33 -3.35 12.38
C LEU A 11 1.29 -4.45 12.85
N LYS A 12 1.56 -5.43 11.98
CA LYS A 12 2.45 -6.55 12.25
C LYS A 12 3.06 -7.10 10.96
N GLY A 13 4.37 -7.29 10.97
CA GLY A 13 5.09 -7.83 9.82
C GLY A 13 4.95 -6.99 8.55
N THR A 14 5.28 -7.59 7.42
CA THR A 14 5.26 -6.95 6.10
C THR A 14 4.55 -7.84 5.09
N ILE A 15 4.03 -7.23 4.03
CA ILE A 15 3.53 -7.96 2.87
C ILE A 15 4.76 -8.46 2.10
N SER A 16 4.78 -9.74 1.71
CA SER A 16 5.88 -10.30 0.92
C SER A 16 5.84 -9.77 -0.52
N ASP A 17 6.98 -9.82 -1.21
CA ASP A 17 7.00 -9.45 -2.63
C ASP A 17 6.14 -10.36 -3.49
N GLU A 18 6.08 -11.64 -3.13
CA GLU A 18 5.22 -12.63 -3.75
C GLU A 18 3.74 -12.26 -3.61
N ASP A 19 3.28 -11.92 -2.39
CA ASP A 19 1.88 -11.56 -2.14
C ASP A 19 1.50 -10.21 -2.76
N MET A 20 2.45 -9.27 -2.87
CA MET A 20 2.23 -8.02 -3.57
C MET A 20 2.08 -8.22 -5.09
N HIS A 21 2.78 -9.20 -5.67
CA HIS A 21 2.70 -9.50 -7.09
C HIS A 21 1.55 -10.48 -7.42
N HIS A 22 1.22 -11.37 -6.49
CA HIS A 22 0.16 -12.37 -6.59
C HIS A 22 -0.74 -12.26 -5.36
N PRO A 23 -1.69 -11.31 -5.36
CA PRO A 23 -2.57 -11.11 -4.22
C PRO A 23 -3.30 -12.41 -3.84
N PRO A 24 -3.25 -12.85 -2.57
CA PRO A 24 -3.91 -14.07 -2.14
C PRO A 24 -5.44 -13.91 -2.02
N ALA A 25 -5.96 -12.68 -2.20
CA ALA A 25 -7.36 -12.34 -2.06
C ALA A 25 -7.95 -11.88 -3.41
N MET A 26 -9.24 -12.12 -3.58
CA MET A 26 -10.02 -11.67 -4.73
C MET A 26 -10.93 -10.50 -4.33
N ASP A 27 -11.17 -9.60 -5.26
CA ASP A 27 -12.17 -8.55 -5.13
C ASP A 27 -13.60 -9.09 -5.29
N GLN A 28 -14.58 -8.19 -5.27
CA GLN A 28 -16.00 -8.51 -5.48
C GLN A 28 -16.35 -9.04 -6.88
N ASN A 29 -15.46 -8.86 -7.85
CA ASN A 29 -15.61 -9.33 -9.22
C ASN A 29 -14.86 -10.67 -9.46
N GLY A 30 -14.13 -11.16 -8.46
CA GLY A 30 -13.32 -12.37 -8.56
C GLY A 30 -11.92 -12.14 -9.12
N GLU A 31 -11.48 -10.89 -9.24
CA GLU A 31 -10.16 -10.53 -9.74
C GLU A 31 -9.13 -10.46 -8.59
N PRO A 32 -7.89 -10.94 -8.77
CA PRO A 32 -6.84 -10.83 -7.76
C PRO A 32 -6.62 -9.38 -7.37
N CYS A 33 -6.70 -9.09 -6.06
CA CYS A 33 -6.58 -7.74 -5.57
C CYS A 33 -5.96 -7.69 -4.17
N LEU A 34 -4.99 -6.78 -3.99
CA LEU A 34 -4.45 -6.44 -2.69
C LEU A 34 -5.07 -5.13 -2.19
N MET A 35 -6.04 -5.26 -1.30
CA MET A 35 -6.66 -4.12 -0.63
C MET A 35 -5.75 -3.58 0.46
N VAL A 36 -5.52 -2.26 0.42
CA VAL A 36 -4.68 -1.57 1.39
C VAL A 36 -5.41 -0.41 2.05
N VAL A 37 -4.98 -0.08 3.25
CA VAL A 37 -5.50 1.02 4.06
C VAL A 37 -4.35 1.90 4.51
N LYS A 38 -4.63 3.19 4.70
CA LYS A 38 -3.75 4.12 5.42
C LYS A 38 -4.56 5.09 6.26
N HIS A 39 -3.92 5.68 7.27
CA HIS A 39 -4.45 6.84 7.98
C HIS A 39 -3.53 8.05 7.75
N GLY A 40 -3.90 8.89 6.79
CA GLY A 40 -3.19 10.12 6.43
C GLY A 40 -3.58 11.30 7.33
N ASN A 41 -2.70 12.30 7.45
CA ASN A 41 -2.99 13.52 8.20
C ASN A 41 -4.05 14.39 7.51
N THR A 42 -4.05 14.44 6.18
CA THR A 42 -4.98 15.25 5.39
C THR A 42 -6.23 14.45 5.02
N THR A 43 -6.08 13.19 4.59
CA THR A 43 -7.22 12.38 4.15
C THR A 43 -7.92 11.59 5.25
N GLY A 44 -7.31 11.46 6.44
CA GLY A 44 -7.76 10.49 7.43
C GLY A 44 -7.62 9.05 6.92
N LEU A 45 -8.55 8.18 7.32
CA LEU A 45 -8.60 6.78 6.91
C LEU A 45 -9.04 6.65 5.44
N THR A 46 -8.19 6.11 4.59
CA THR A 46 -8.51 5.80 3.19
C THR A 46 -8.20 4.33 2.87
N VAL A 47 -8.95 3.81 1.91
CA VAL A 47 -8.82 2.44 1.39
C VAL A 47 -8.52 2.53 -0.10
N GLY A 48 -7.64 1.67 -0.60
CA GLY A 48 -7.21 1.66 -1.99
C GLY A 48 -6.87 0.27 -2.50
N HIS A 49 -6.77 0.17 -3.82
CA HIS A 49 -6.34 -1.02 -4.54
C HIS A 49 -4.87 -0.87 -4.86
N ALA A 50 -4.06 -1.77 -4.33
CA ALA A 50 -2.68 -1.86 -4.75
C ALA A 50 -2.60 -2.52 -6.14
N ASN A 51 -1.86 -1.88 -7.05
CA ASN A 51 -1.56 -2.45 -8.34
C ASN A 51 -0.35 -3.40 -8.28
N ASP A 52 -0.25 -4.33 -9.22
CA ASP A 52 0.88 -5.24 -9.37
C ASP A 52 2.10 -4.55 -10.01
N ILE A 53 1.88 -3.43 -10.71
CA ILE A 53 2.93 -2.61 -11.33
C ILE A 53 3.67 -1.80 -10.26
N ARG A 54 4.96 -2.09 -10.10
CA ARG A 54 5.90 -1.30 -9.29
C ARG A 54 6.86 -0.51 -10.18
N SER A 55 7.17 0.72 -9.76
CA SER A 55 8.30 1.47 -10.31
C SER A 55 9.56 1.01 -9.59
N CYS A 56 10.56 0.55 -10.33
CA CYS A 56 11.82 0.08 -9.77
C CYS A 56 12.94 0.95 -10.36
N VAL A 57 13.62 1.72 -9.52
CA VAL A 57 14.76 2.55 -9.93
C VAL A 57 16.03 1.97 -9.32
N HIS A 58 17.04 1.80 -10.16
CA HIS A 58 18.35 1.28 -9.78
C HIS A 58 19.38 2.35 -10.13
N ASN A 59 19.99 2.97 -9.12
CA ASN A 59 21.03 3.97 -9.30
C ASN A 59 22.38 3.32 -9.06
N TYR A 60 23.26 3.39 -10.06
CA TYR A 60 24.64 2.91 -9.96
C TYR A 60 25.55 4.11 -9.71
N HIS A 61 26.31 4.08 -8.63
CA HIS A 61 27.25 5.13 -8.26
C HIS A 61 28.67 4.79 -8.68
N GLU A 62 29.49 5.81 -8.92
CA GLU A 62 30.88 5.64 -9.38
C GLU A 62 31.78 4.92 -8.37
N ASP A 63 31.43 4.94 -7.08
CA ASP A 63 32.11 4.22 -6.01
C ASP A 63 31.76 2.72 -5.96
N GLY A 64 30.93 2.24 -6.88
CA GLY A 64 30.46 0.86 -6.95
C GLY A 64 29.27 0.56 -6.03
N THR A 65 28.72 1.56 -5.34
CA THR A 65 27.48 1.40 -4.58
C THR A 65 26.26 1.46 -5.50
N THR A 66 25.18 0.85 -5.04
CA THR A 66 23.94 0.73 -5.78
C THR A 66 22.78 1.08 -4.88
N ASP A 67 21.96 2.05 -5.28
CA ASP A 67 20.67 2.31 -4.63
C ASP A 67 19.54 1.67 -5.43
N PHE A 68 18.58 1.10 -4.72
CA PHE A 68 17.38 0.54 -5.30
C PHE A 68 16.15 1.09 -4.58
N SER A 69 15.24 1.70 -5.33
CA SER A 69 13.95 2.15 -4.80
C SER A 69 12.80 1.46 -5.53
N MET A 70 11.84 0.98 -4.76
CA MET A 70 10.58 0.46 -5.29
C MET A 70 9.45 1.39 -4.89
N GLU A 71 8.65 1.81 -5.85
CA GLU A 71 7.42 2.55 -5.60
C GLU A 71 6.22 1.72 -6.01
N TRP A 72 5.17 1.85 -5.23
CA TRP A 72 3.98 1.03 -5.33
C TRP A 72 2.75 1.92 -5.54
N ALA A 73 2.13 1.82 -6.72
CA ALA A 73 0.99 2.64 -7.05
C ALA A 73 -0.28 2.11 -6.36
N ILE A 74 -0.92 2.99 -5.59
CA ILE A 74 -2.20 2.72 -4.95
C ILE A 74 -3.30 3.51 -5.65
N LEU A 75 -4.28 2.80 -6.19
CA LEU A 75 -5.46 3.37 -6.81
C LEU A 75 -6.55 3.61 -5.75
N PRO A 76 -7.43 4.60 -5.95
CA PRO A 76 -8.65 4.75 -5.14
C PRO A 76 -9.46 3.46 -5.03
N PHE A 77 -10.27 3.37 -3.97
CA PHE A 77 -11.20 2.25 -3.83
C PHE A 77 -12.20 2.19 -4.99
N ASP A 78 -12.82 3.30 -5.35
CA ASP A 78 -13.71 3.38 -6.49
C ASP A 78 -13.75 4.81 -7.04
N ASN A 79 -14.57 5.04 -8.05
CA ASN A 79 -14.76 6.36 -8.65
C ASN A 79 -15.52 7.37 -7.75
N LYS A 80 -15.95 6.97 -6.54
CA LYS A 80 -16.69 7.81 -5.58
C LYS A 80 -15.87 8.14 -4.33
N SER A 81 -14.83 7.37 -4.04
CA SER A 81 -14.05 7.44 -2.80
C SER A 81 -13.02 8.58 -2.76
N GLY A 82 -12.83 9.29 -3.89
CA GLY A 82 -11.83 10.35 -3.99
C GLY A 82 -10.40 9.81 -4.04
N ALA A 83 -9.41 10.69 -3.86
CA ALA A 83 -8.01 10.30 -3.91
C ALA A 83 -7.63 9.44 -2.69
N PHE A 84 -6.80 8.41 -2.89
CA PHE A 84 -6.26 7.61 -1.79
C PHE A 84 -5.36 8.44 -0.87
N SER A 85 -4.58 9.37 -1.43
CA SER A 85 -3.63 10.23 -0.71
C SER A 85 -3.63 11.64 -1.30
N THR A 86 -3.36 12.64 -0.47
CA THR A 86 -3.17 14.04 -0.88
C THR A 86 -1.94 14.66 -0.20
N PRO A 87 -1.45 15.84 -0.64
CA PRO A 87 -0.33 16.50 0.03
C PRO A 87 -0.56 16.67 1.54
N GLY A 88 0.46 16.33 2.33
CA GLY A 88 0.40 16.29 3.79
C GLY A 88 0.18 14.89 4.40
N ASP A 89 -0.10 13.87 3.59
CA ASP A 89 -0.17 12.47 4.04
C ASP A 89 1.18 11.76 4.08
N SER A 90 2.28 12.44 3.71
CA SER A 90 3.62 11.86 3.64
C SER A 90 3.99 11.18 4.96
N SER A 91 4.70 10.05 4.87
CA SER A 91 5.03 9.16 6.00
C SER A 91 3.85 8.38 6.60
N ALA A 92 2.63 8.51 6.08
CA ALA A 92 1.53 7.62 6.47
C ALA A 92 1.85 6.18 6.04
N VAL A 93 1.70 5.23 6.97
CA VAL A 93 1.93 3.80 6.71
C VAL A 93 0.76 3.24 5.92
N VAL A 94 1.08 2.46 4.89
CA VAL A 94 0.14 1.68 4.08
C VAL A 94 0.23 0.22 4.51
N ALA A 95 -0.90 -0.38 4.86
CA ALA A 95 -0.98 -1.76 5.30
C ALA A 95 -2.18 -2.51 4.70
N ASP A 96 -2.11 -3.83 4.64
CA ASP A 96 -3.26 -4.64 4.23
C ASP A 96 -4.29 -4.81 5.38
N GLY A 97 -5.43 -5.44 5.08
CA GLY A 97 -6.48 -5.71 6.06
C GLY A 97 -6.07 -6.65 7.21
N SER A 98 -4.90 -7.30 7.14
CA SER A 98 -4.32 -8.12 8.21
C SER A 98 -3.30 -7.35 9.06
N GLY A 99 -3.07 -6.07 8.73
CA GLY A 99 -2.11 -5.20 9.40
C GLY A 99 -0.68 -5.36 8.88
N ARG A 100 -0.44 -6.08 7.78
CA ARG A 100 0.90 -6.24 7.22
C ARG A 100 1.30 -4.97 6.48
N ILE A 101 2.49 -4.45 6.76
CA ILE A 101 2.97 -3.20 6.17
C ILE A 101 3.45 -3.46 4.74
N GLY A 102 2.96 -2.65 3.79
CA GLY A 102 3.40 -2.70 2.40
C GLY A 102 4.30 -1.52 1.99
N GLY A 103 4.20 -0.40 2.69
CA GLY A 103 5.04 0.76 2.39
C GLY A 103 4.60 2.00 3.16
N ILE A 104 5.14 3.14 2.75
CA ILE A 104 4.78 4.47 3.26
C ILE A 104 4.43 5.39 2.11
N ILE A 105 3.58 6.38 2.36
CA ILE A 105 3.33 7.45 1.39
C ILE A 105 4.56 8.32 1.26
N THR A 106 5.06 8.42 0.04
CA THR A 106 6.06 9.40 -0.39
C THR A 106 5.37 10.46 -1.24
N GLY A 107 5.74 11.73 -1.07
CA GLY A 107 5.10 12.86 -1.72
C GLY A 107 5.42 14.18 -1.07
#